data_AF-A0A7Y3RMG3-F1
#
_entry.id   AF-A0A7Y3RMG3-F1
#
_cell.length_a   1.000
_cell.length_b   1.000
_cell.length_c   1.000
_cell.angle_alpha   90.00
_cell.angle_beta   90.00
_cell.angle_gamma   90.00
#
_symmetry.space_group_name_H-M   'P 1'
#
loop_
_entity.id
_entity.type
_entity.pdbx_description
1 polymer ?
#
loop_
_entity_poly.entity_id
_entity_poly.type
_entity_poly.pdbx_seq_one_letter_code
_entity_poly.pdbx_strand_id
1 'polypeptide(L)'
;MPDKKKRSPQEKKALSYAKDRRNDYGENDKASRKAVPARKAKEHRQNRRGAKQAANQLTSMPEEVAEEIESSLIQGVERVGAWKKKPDVPLEKHVATRQARKPS
;
A
#
# COMPACT_ATOMS: atom_id res chain seq x y z
N MET A 1 -0.20 -30.70 18.17
CA MET A 1 -0.78 -29.91 17.06
C MET A 1 -2.27 -29.79 17.33
N PRO A 2 -2.88 -28.59 17.34
CA PRO A 2 -4.32 -28.50 17.54
C PRO A 2 -5.03 -29.31 16.45
N ASP A 3 -5.97 -30.17 16.86
CA ASP A 3 -6.68 -31.08 15.97
C ASP A 3 -7.30 -30.34 14.79
N LYS A 4 -6.96 -30.77 13.57
CA LYS A 4 -7.46 -30.17 12.34
C LYS A 4 -8.96 -30.45 12.25
N LYS A 5 -9.79 -29.48 12.66
CA LYS A 5 -11.26 -29.57 12.56
C LYS A 5 -11.66 -30.09 11.17
N LYS A 6 -12.30 -31.26 11.12
CA LYS A 6 -12.83 -31.82 9.87
C LYS A 6 -13.97 -30.92 9.40
N ARG A 7 -13.80 -30.32 8.23
CA ARG A 7 -14.78 -29.42 7.61
C ARG A 7 -15.53 -30.14 6.49
N SER A 8 -16.83 -29.92 6.39
CA SER A 8 -17.64 -30.39 5.26
C SER A 8 -17.18 -29.74 3.95
N PRO A 9 -17.49 -30.33 2.79
CA PRO A 9 -17.24 -29.69 1.49
C PRO A 9 -17.85 -28.27 1.39
N GLN A 10 -19.04 -28.06 1.94
CA GLN A 10 -19.74 -26.77 1.96
C GLN A 10 -18.99 -25.75 2.81
N GLU A 11 -18.53 -26.14 4.01
CA GLU A 11 -17.74 -25.27 4.89
C GLU A 11 -16.39 -24.91 4.25
N LYS A 12 -15.73 -25.87 3.59
CA LYS A 12 -14.50 -25.61 2.83
C LYS A 12 -14.74 -24.60 1.71
N LYS A 13 -15.85 -24.74 0.97
CA LYS A 13 -16.21 -23.81 -0.12
C LYS A 13 -16.52 -22.41 0.39
N ALA A 14 -17.29 -22.28 1.47
CA ALA A 14 -17.58 -21.00 2.11
C ALA A 14 -16.29 -20.30 2.59
N LEU A 15 -15.38 -21.05 3.22
CA LEU A 15 -14.10 -20.51 3.65
C LEU A 15 -13.19 -20.13 2.49
N SER A 16 -13.23 -20.90 1.39
CA SER A 16 -12.51 -20.53 0.18
C SER A 16 -13.04 -19.20 -0.37
N TYR A 17 -14.36 -19.00 -0.44
CA TYR A 17 -14.93 -17.74 -0.92
C TYR A 17 -14.56 -16.52 -0.07
N ALA A 18 -14.51 -16.69 1.26
CA ALA A 18 -14.19 -15.62 2.19
C ALA A 18 -12.69 -15.32 2.29
N LYS A 19 -11.83 -16.34 2.14
CA LYS A 19 -10.39 -16.24 2.42
C LYS A 19 -9.50 -16.21 1.18
N ASP A 20 -9.91 -16.85 0.09
CA ASP A 20 -9.22 -16.70 -1.20
C ASP A 20 -9.43 -15.27 -1.68
N ARG A 21 -8.35 -14.60 -2.07
CA ARG A 21 -8.36 -13.21 -2.50
C ARG A 21 -7.86 -13.13 -3.94
N ARG A 22 -8.56 -12.36 -4.76
CA ARG A 22 -8.26 -12.18 -6.17
C ARG A 22 -8.03 -10.72 -6.46
N ASN A 23 -7.00 -10.46 -7.27
CA ASN A 23 -6.76 -9.13 -7.78
C ASN A 23 -7.97 -8.69 -8.63
N ASP A 24 -8.60 -7.59 -8.25
CA ASP A 24 -9.69 -6.92 -8.95
C ASP A 24 -9.28 -5.58 -9.54
N TYR A 25 -8.00 -5.25 -9.52
CA TYR A 25 -7.45 -4.04 -10.10
C TYR A 25 -7.90 -3.95 -11.56
N GLY A 26 -8.86 -3.05 -11.82
CA GLY A 26 -9.58 -2.95 -13.08
C GLY A 26 -8.79 -2.29 -14.20
N GLU A 27 -7.54 -1.88 -13.95
CA GLU A 27 -6.64 -1.41 -14.99
C GLU A 27 -5.89 -2.58 -15.64
N ASN A 28 -5.19 -2.29 -16.73
CA ASN A 28 -4.32 -3.24 -17.41
C ASN A 28 -3.32 -3.90 -16.43
N ASP A 29 -3.09 -5.21 -16.55
CA ASP A 29 -2.03 -5.98 -15.83
C ASP A 29 -0.63 -5.31 -15.88
N LYS A 30 -0.39 -4.43 -16.87
CA LYS A 30 0.85 -3.66 -17.02
C LYS A 30 0.88 -2.33 -16.27
N ALA A 31 -0.27 -1.83 -15.79
CA ALA A 31 -0.35 -0.52 -15.16
C ALA A 31 0.40 -0.49 -13.82
N SER A 32 0.24 -1.53 -12.99
CA SER A 32 0.96 -1.67 -11.72
C SER A 32 2.49 -1.62 -11.90
N ARG A 33 3.02 -2.22 -12.98
CA ARG A 33 4.44 -2.23 -13.33
C ARG A 33 5.00 -0.83 -13.60
N LYS A 34 4.17 0.11 -14.04
CA LYS A 34 4.56 1.51 -14.29
C LYS A 34 4.24 2.41 -13.09
N ALA A 35 3.07 2.25 -12.50
CA ALA A 35 2.57 3.11 -11.43
C ALA A 35 3.39 2.96 -10.13
N VAL A 36 3.78 1.73 -9.77
CA VAL A 36 4.54 1.49 -8.53
C VAL A 36 5.93 2.13 -8.59
N PRO A 37 6.76 1.91 -9.62
CA PRO A 37 8.04 2.61 -9.74
C PRO A 37 7.89 4.13 -9.83
N ALA A 38 6.92 4.63 -10.60
CA ALA A 38 6.69 6.07 -10.76
C ALA A 38 6.35 6.74 -9.42
N ARG A 39 5.49 6.14 -8.60
CA ARG A 39 5.14 6.68 -7.29
C ARG A 39 6.33 6.66 -6.33
N LYS A 40 7.06 5.54 -6.22
CA LYS A 40 8.28 5.47 -5.41
C LYS A 40 9.29 6.54 -5.82
N ALA A 41 9.49 6.74 -7.12
CA ALA A 41 10.38 7.78 -7.63
C ALA A 41 9.89 9.21 -7.30
N LYS A 42 8.57 9.44 -7.19
CA LYS A 42 8.00 10.71 -6.74
C LYS A 42 8.22 10.92 -5.25
N GLU A 43 7.93 9.91 -4.43
CA GLU A 43 8.15 9.94 -2.98
C GLU A 43 9.62 10.22 -2.64
N HIS A 44 10.56 9.48 -3.25
CA HIS A 44 11.99 9.73 -3.04
C HIS A 44 12.43 11.12 -3.49
N ARG A 45 11.87 11.66 -4.57
CA ARG A 45 12.15 13.05 -5.01
C ARG A 45 11.63 14.07 -4.00
N GLN A 46 10.47 13.84 -3.40
CA GLN A 46 9.92 14.71 -2.36
C GLN A 46 10.78 14.67 -1.10
N ASN A 47 11.18 13.48 -0.64
CA ASN A 47 12.07 13.33 0.52
C ASN A 47 13.40 14.07 0.30
N ARG A 48 14.03 13.90 -0.87
CA ARG A 48 15.28 14.63 -1.20
C ARG A 48 15.09 16.14 -1.25
N ARG A 49 13.96 16.63 -1.75
CA ARG A 49 13.66 18.07 -1.79
C ARG A 49 13.48 18.62 -0.37
N GLY A 50 12.74 17.92 0.49
CA GLY A 50 12.58 18.29 1.90
C GLY A 50 13.93 18.33 2.62
N ALA A 51 14.76 17.29 2.45
CA ALA A 51 16.10 17.24 3.03
C ALA A 51 17.00 18.38 2.55
N LYS A 52 17.00 18.70 1.25
CA LYS A 52 17.77 19.82 0.71
C LYS A 52 17.29 21.17 1.26
N GLN A 53 15.98 21.35 1.39
CA GLN A 53 15.41 22.57 1.97
C GLN A 53 15.81 22.73 3.44
N ALA A 54 15.69 21.66 4.23
CA ALA A 54 16.13 21.64 5.62
C ALA A 54 17.62 21.98 5.72
N ALA A 55 18.49 21.30 4.96
CA ALA A 55 19.92 21.56 4.95
C ALA A 55 20.26 23.02 4.64
N ASN A 56 19.55 23.65 3.69
CA ASN A 56 19.74 25.08 3.39
C ASN A 56 19.30 26.00 4.54
N GLN A 57 18.26 25.62 5.29
CA GLN A 57 17.76 26.40 6.44
C GLN A 57 18.73 26.29 7.63
N LEU A 58 19.28 25.11 7.88
CA LEU A 58 20.25 24.86 8.95
C LEU A 58 21.50 25.75 8.85
N THR A 59 21.93 26.15 7.65
CA THR A 59 23.11 27.02 7.44
C THR A 59 22.97 28.42 8.04
N SER A 60 21.75 28.87 8.39
CA SER A 60 21.48 30.24 8.83
C SER A 60 20.66 30.33 10.12
N MET A 61 20.43 29.21 10.80
CA MET A 61 19.56 29.14 11.98
C MET A 61 20.35 28.93 13.28
N PRO A 62 19.85 29.42 14.42
CA PRO A 62 20.36 29.07 15.74
C PRO A 62 20.24 27.56 16.01
N GLU A 63 21.10 27.04 16.87
CA GLU A 63 21.23 25.60 17.15
C GLU A 63 19.93 24.94 17.65
N GLU A 64 19.17 25.64 18.48
CA GLU A 64 17.87 25.18 18.99
C GLU A 64 16.84 24.95 17.86
N VAL A 65 16.85 25.82 16.84
CA VAL A 65 15.98 25.71 15.66
C VAL A 65 16.48 24.63 14.71
N ALA A 66 17.80 24.41 14.65
CA ALA A 66 18.42 23.36 13.87
C ALA A 66 18.02 21.95 14.36
N GLU A 67 17.98 21.73 15.67
CA GLU A 67 17.53 20.45 16.26
C GLU A 67 16.06 20.13 15.93
N GLU A 68 15.17 21.14 16.01
CA GLU A 68 13.76 20.96 15.64
C GLU A 68 13.57 20.61 14.17
N ILE A 69 14.36 21.23 13.28
CA ILE A 69 14.34 20.94 11.84
C ILE A 69 14.86 19.53 11.56
N GLU A 70 15.94 19.10 12.21
CA GLU A 70 16.47 17.74 12.08
C GLU A 70 15.47 16.70 12.57
N SER A 71 14.92 16.88 13.76
CA SER A 71 13.90 16.01 14.35
C SER A 71 12.66 15.89 13.44
N SER A 72 12.17 17.01 12.93
CA SER A 72 11.04 17.06 11.99
C SER A 72 11.35 16.34 10.67
N LEU A 73 12.59 16.44 10.17
CA LEU A 73 13.03 15.73 8.97
C LEU A 73 13.04 14.22 9.20
N ILE A 74 13.66 13.74 10.29
CA ILE A 74 13.75 12.32 10.62
C ILE A 74 12.35 11.71 10.78
N GLN A 75 11.46 12.38 11.51
CA GLN A 75 10.08 11.93 11.72
C GLN A 75 9.21 12.03 10.45
N GLY A 76 9.54 12.95 9.53
CA GLY A 76 8.85 13.14 8.25
C GLY A 76 9.28 12.19 7.14
N VAL A 77 10.52 11.67 7.17
CA VAL A 77 11.11 10.81 6.13
C VAL A 77 10.37 9.48 5.97
N GLU A 78 9.80 8.93 7.06
CA GLU A 78 9.13 7.63 7.05
C GLU A 78 7.73 7.64 6.41
N ARG A 79 7.15 8.82 6.08
CA ARG A 79 5.70 8.93 5.86
C ARG A 79 5.24 9.52 4.53
N VAL A 80 6.12 9.87 3.60
CA VAL A 80 5.66 10.32 2.27
C VAL A 80 5.07 9.14 1.51
N GLY A 81 3.75 8.92 1.72
CA GLY A 81 2.93 7.92 1.01
C GLY A 81 2.44 6.73 1.84
N ALA A 82 2.91 6.53 3.09
CA ALA A 82 2.50 5.49 4.05
C ALA A 82 1.89 4.24 3.38
N TRP A 83 2.70 3.48 2.61
CA TRP A 83 2.19 2.34 1.83
C TRP A 83 1.60 1.28 2.76
N LYS A 84 0.28 1.31 2.91
CA LYS A 84 -0.48 0.32 3.65
C LYS A 84 -0.75 -0.85 2.71
N LYS A 85 -0.29 -2.05 3.09
CA LYS A 85 -0.68 -3.28 2.42
C LYS A 85 -2.18 -3.48 2.63
N LYS A 86 -2.97 -3.24 1.59
CA LYS A 86 -4.39 -3.56 1.58
C LYS A 86 -4.55 -4.93 0.93
N PRO A 87 -5.35 -5.83 1.51
CA PRO A 87 -5.62 -7.09 0.86
C PRO A 87 -6.53 -6.92 -0.36
N ASP A 88 -6.32 -7.78 -1.35
CA ASP A 88 -7.18 -7.93 -2.52
C ASP A 88 -8.60 -8.37 -2.14
N VAL A 89 -9.54 -8.27 -3.09
CA VAL A 89 -10.94 -8.60 -2.80
C VAL A 89 -11.15 -10.10 -2.57
N PRO A 90 -12.08 -10.46 -1.66
CA PRO A 90 -12.52 -11.85 -1.49
C PRO A 90 -13.06 -12.45 -2.80
N LEU A 91 -12.85 -13.75 -2.98
CA LEU A 91 -13.27 -14.51 -4.16
C LEU A 91 -14.79 -14.43 -4.39
N GLU A 92 -15.59 -14.37 -3.32
CA GLU A 92 -17.05 -14.15 -3.42
C GLU A 92 -17.39 -12.89 -4.23
N LYS A 93 -16.74 -11.76 -3.91
CA LYS A 93 -16.99 -10.48 -4.57
C LYS A 93 -16.49 -10.52 -6.00
N HIS A 94 -15.32 -11.10 -6.22
CA HIS A 94 -14.75 -11.27 -7.56
C HIS A 94 -15.69 -12.07 -8.48
N VAL A 95 -16.24 -13.18 -8.01
CA VAL A 95 -17.17 -14.02 -8.78
C VAL A 95 -18.49 -13.30 -9.04
N ALA A 96 -19.06 -12.61 -8.04
CA ALA A 96 -20.28 -11.83 -8.21
C ALA A 96 -20.10 -10.73 -9.29
N THR A 97 -18.99 -9.99 -9.25
CA THR A 97 -18.67 -8.98 -10.27
C THR A 97 -18.52 -9.59 -11.66
N ARG A 98 -17.90 -10.77 -11.77
CA ARG A 98 -17.78 -11.47 -13.07
C ARG A 98 -19.12 -11.96 -13.60
N GLN A 99 -20.01 -12.44 -12.74
CA GLN A 99 -21.35 -12.88 -13.13
C GLN A 99 -22.20 -11.71 -13.62
N ALA A 100 -22.16 -10.57 -12.92
CA ALA A 100 -22.88 -9.36 -13.31
C ALA A 100 -22.42 -8.76 -14.66
N ARG A 101 -21.18 -9.06 -15.09
CA ARG A 101 -20.60 -8.59 -16.36
C ARG A 101 -20.88 -9.50 -17.55
N LYS A 102 -21.47 -10.67 -17.36
CA LYS A 102 -21.77 -11.58 -18.49
C LYS A 102 -22.95 -11.00 -19.28
N PRO A 103 -22.84 -10.84 -20.60
CA PRO A 103 -24.01 -10.53 -21.43
C PRO A 103 -25.02 -11.67 -21.36
N SER A 104 -26.31 -11.33 -21.46
CA SER A 104 -27.44 -12.28 -21.48
C SER A 104 -27.37 -13.22 -22.66
#